data_AF-A0A1Y0DBP9-F1
#
_entry.id   AF-A0A1Y0DBP9-F1
#
_cell.length_a   1.000
_cell.length_b   1.000
_cell.length_c   1.000
_cell.angle_alpha   90.00
_cell.angle_beta   90.00
_cell.angle_gamma   90.00
#
_symmetry.space_group_name_H-M   'P 1'
#
loop_
_entity.id
_entity.type
_entity.pdbx_description
1 polymer ?
#
loop_
_entity_poly.entity_id
_entity_poly.type
_entity_poly.pdbx_seq_one_letter_code
_entity_poly.pdbx_strand_id
1 'polypeptide(L)'
;ILEKCIHPADIPASKLREIIGTAYGENFTCSKIAPVRHLTGNQFLLELFHGPTASFKDFALQIMPHIFAYCIPRSCNYLVLVATSGDTGSAVLDGFSRLHDTDKQRIAVMSFFPEDGVSPIQKSQMIGCQKENAWSVGVKSDFDFCQTAMKKIFTNSDYTGYLTVEYGTALAAANSINWARLLPQVVYHASAYLDLVHQGIITFGDPVDICIPTGNFGNILAALYAKVMGIPIRKCICASNENNVLTDFIRTGIYD
;
A
#
# COMPACT_ATOMS: atom_id res chain seq x y z
N ILE A 1 -16.08 -1.84 6.89
CA ILE A 1 -15.52 -2.43 5.65
C ILE A 1 -14.55 -3.55 5.98
N LEU A 2 -13.45 -3.28 6.69
CA LEU A 2 -12.43 -4.30 7.01
C LEU A 2 -12.97 -5.54 7.74
N GLU A 3 -13.84 -5.37 8.74
CA GLU A 3 -14.48 -6.49 9.48
C GLU A 3 -15.35 -7.41 8.59
N LYS A 4 -15.79 -6.96 7.40
CA LYS A 4 -16.49 -7.84 6.45
C LYS A 4 -15.54 -8.74 5.66
N CYS A 5 -14.25 -8.41 5.65
CA CYS A 5 -13.23 -9.08 4.84
C CYS A 5 -12.13 -9.74 5.70
N ILE A 6 -12.13 -9.52 7.01
CA ILE A 6 -11.19 -10.11 7.98
C ILE A 6 -12.05 -10.84 9.01
N HIS A 7 -11.92 -12.16 9.08
CA HIS A 7 -12.72 -12.95 9.99
C HIS A 7 -12.30 -12.69 11.45
N PRO A 8 -13.22 -12.60 12.42
CA PRO A 8 -12.89 -12.30 13.81
C PRO A 8 -12.03 -13.37 14.50
N ALA A 9 -11.98 -14.59 13.95
CA ALA A 9 -11.06 -15.64 14.42
C ALA A 9 -9.61 -15.38 14.00
N ASP A 10 -9.39 -14.65 12.91
CA ASP A 10 -8.04 -14.26 12.46
C ASP A 10 -7.59 -13.00 13.22
N ILE A 11 -8.46 -11.97 13.28
CA ILE A 11 -8.21 -10.73 14.03
C ILE A 11 -9.52 -10.27 14.68
N PRO A 12 -9.63 -10.31 16.03
CA PRO A 12 -10.81 -9.82 16.73
C PRO A 12 -11.09 -8.34 16.43
N ALA A 13 -12.36 -7.95 16.37
CA ALA A 13 -12.76 -6.58 16.03
C ALA A 13 -12.14 -5.51 16.96
N SER A 14 -11.96 -5.81 18.24
CA SER A 14 -11.26 -4.93 19.19
C SER A 14 -9.80 -4.69 18.79
N LYS A 15 -9.09 -5.76 18.41
CA LYS A 15 -7.70 -5.67 17.98
C LYS A 15 -7.57 -5.00 16.61
N LEU A 16 -8.47 -5.29 15.68
CA LEU A 16 -8.51 -4.60 14.39
C LEU A 16 -8.71 -3.10 14.56
N ARG A 17 -9.59 -2.67 15.48
CA ARG A 17 -9.80 -1.25 15.80
C ARG A 17 -8.55 -0.58 16.38
N GLU A 18 -7.83 -1.27 17.26
CA GLU A 18 -6.54 -0.81 17.78
C GLU A 18 -5.54 -0.59 16.65
N ILE A 19 -5.37 -1.59 15.78
CA ILE A 19 -4.48 -1.52 14.61
C ILE A 19 -4.83 -0.35 13.70
N ILE A 20 -6.11 -0.14 13.41
CA ILE A 20 -6.59 1.00 12.60
C ILE A 20 -6.22 2.32 13.27
N GLY A 21 -6.44 2.44 14.58
CA GLY A 21 -6.11 3.66 15.35
C GLY A 21 -4.62 3.97 15.35
N THR A 22 -3.76 2.96 15.40
CA THR A 22 -2.31 3.13 15.27
C THR A 22 -1.90 3.51 13.84
N ALA A 23 -2.51 2.88 12.83
CA ALA A 23 -2.14 3.09 11.43
C ALA A 23 -2.54 4.47 10.88
N TYR A 24 -3.69 5.00 11.31
CA TYR A 24 -4.27 6.26 10.82
C TYR A 24 -4.48 7.25 11.97
N GLY A 25 -3.37 7.69 12.55
CA GLY A 25 -3.37 8.61 13.69
C GLY A 25 -2.45 9.81 13.45
N GLU A 26 -1.60 10.10 14.43
CA GLU A 26 -0.70 11.26 14.44
C GLU A 26 0.38 11.22 13.34
N ASN A 27 0.61 10.07 12.71
CA ASN A 27 1.48 9.92 11.55
C ASN A 27 0.90 10.54 10.27
N PHE A 28 -0.39 10.88 10.26
CA PHE A 28 -1.03 11.64 9.18
C PHE A 28 -1.13 13.12 9.56
N THR A 29 -0.69 13.98 8.63
CA THR A 29 -0.70 15.45 8.80
C THR A 29 -2.10 16.06 8.75
N CYS A 30 -3.11 15.30 8.33
CA CYS A 30 -4.51 15.73 8.29
C CYS A 30 -5.36 14.82 9.18
N SER A 31 -6.11 15.40 10.10
CA SER A 31 -7.02 14.66 11.00
C SER A 31 -8.15 13.94 10.28
N LYS A 32 -8.51 14.37 9.05
CA LYS A 32 -9.46 13.66 8.18
C LYS A 32 -8.84 12.47 7.45
N ILE A 33 -7.52 12.28 7.54
CA ILE A 33 -6.71 11.25 6.88
C ILE A 33 -6.72 11.34 5.35
N ALA A 34 -7.89 11.25 4.71
CA ALA A 34 -8.12 11.35 3.26
C ALA A 34 -9.25 12.34 2.92
N PRO A 35 -9.06 13.66 3.13
CA PRO A 35 -10.12 14.63 2.87
C PRO A 35 -10.43 14.76 1.37
N VAL A 36 -11.70 14.98 1.05
CA VAL A 36 -12.13 15.46 -0.27
C VAL A 36 -12.16 16.99 -0.30
N ARG A 37 -11.49 17.59 -1.29
CA ARG A 37 -11.43 19.05 -1.52
C ARG A 37 -12.03 19.42 -2.86
N HIS A 38 -12.71 20.56 -2.91
CA HIS A 38 -13.17 21.13 -4.18
C HIS A 38 -11.98 21.63 -4.99
N LEU A 39 -11.95 21.31 -6.28
CA LEU A 39 -10.94 21.79 -7.23
C LEU A 39 -11.51 22.91 -8.09
N THR A 40 -12.54 22.58 -8.88
CA THR A 40 -13.22 23.52 -9.78
C THR A 40 -14.51 22.90 -10.29
N GLY A 41 -15.56 23.71 -10.49
CA GLY A 41 -16.84 23.23 -11.00
C GLY A 41 -17.39 22.06 -10.19
N ASN A 42 -17.62 20.91 -10.83
CA ASN A 42 -18.04 19.66 -10.20
C ASN A 42 -16.89 18.66 -9.95
N GLN A 43 -15.65 19.14 -9.96
CA GLN A 43 -14.44 18.32 -9.76
C GLN A 43 -13.90 18.49 -8.35
N PHE A 44 -13.50 17.38 -7.77
CA PHE A 44 -12.98 17.28 -6.42
C PHE A 44 -11.72 16.43 -6.40
N LEU A 45 -10.81 16.72 -5.48
CA LEU A 45 -9.59 15.97 -5.23
C LEU A 45 -9.74 15.18 -3.93
N LEU A 46 -9.47 13.88 -3.99
CA LEU A 46 -9.25 13.05 -2.82
C LEU A 46 -7.77 13.12 -2.44
N GLU A 47 -7.44 13.83 -1.36
CA GLU A 47 -6.06 14.05 -0.93
C GLU A 47 -5.52 12.80 -0.22
N LEU A 48 -4.78 11.96 -0.94
CA LEU A 48 -4.19 10.72 -0.42
C LEU A 48 -2.70 10.84 -0.06
N PHE A 49 -2.22 12.06 0.18
CA PHE A 49 -0.80 12.36 0.40
C PHE A 49 -0.50 12.92 1.80
N HIS A 50 -1.45 12.81 2.74
CA HIS A 50 -1.24 13.30 4.10
C HIS A 50 -0.49 12.34 5.03
N GLY A 51 -0.21 11.12 4.55
CA GLY A 51 0.58 10.13 5.27
C GLY A 51 2.07 10.49 5.34
N PRO A 52 2.85 9.69 6.09
CA PRO A 52 4.25 10.00 6.42
C PRO A 52 5.19 10.06 5.21
N THR A 53 4.81 9.48 4.07
CA THR A 53 5.64 9.47 2.86
C THR A 53 5.06 10.28 1.71
N ALA A 54 3.98 11.01 1.97
CA ALA A 54 3.27 11.83 1.00
C ALA A 54 2.79 11.06 -0.24
N SER A 55 2.40 9.79 -0.05
CA SER A 55 1.92 8.92 -1.13
C SER A 55 0.69 8.14 -0.69
N PHE A 56 -0.22 7.85 -1.64
CA PHE A 56 -1.42 7.05 -1.36
C PHE A 56 -1.09 5.63 -0.87
N LYS A 57 0.15 5.18 -1.06
CA LYS A 57 0.63 3.89 -0.59
C LYS A 57 0.66 3.81 0.94
N ASP A 58 0.72 4.95 1.63
CA ASP A 58 0.64 5.03 3.09
C ASP A 58 -0.65 4.41 3.63
N PHE A 59 -1.77 4.55 2.93
CA PHE A 59 -3.04 3.97 3.35
C PHE A 59 -2.99 2.46 3.50
N ALA A 60 -2.24 1.79 2.64
CA ALA A 60 -2.03 0.35 2.71
C ALA A 60 -0.89 -0.02 3.66
N LEU A 61 0.22 0.71 3.56
CA LEU A 61 1.50 0.31 4.16
C LEU A 61 1.69 0.79 5.60
N GLN A 62 0.79 1.65 6.11
CA GLN A 62 0.75 1.97 7.54
C GLN A 62 -0.05 0.93 8.33
N ILE A 63 -1.04 0.25 7.74
CA ILE A 63 -1.84 -0.78 8.44
C ILE A 63 -1.31 -2.20 8.23
N MET A 64 -0.81 -2.51 7.03
CA MET A 64 -0.33 -3.84 6.66
C MET A 64 0.75 -4.38 7.60
N PRO A 65 1.78 -3.62 8.03
CA PRO A 65 2.79 -4.12 8.95
C PRO A 65 2.22 -4.57 10.30
N HIS A 66 1.25 -3.83 10.85
CA HIS A 66 0.60 -4.21 12.12
C HIS A 66 -0.25 -5.48 11.99
N ILE A 67 -0.98 -5.61 10.88
CA ILE A 67 -1.71 -6.85 10.56
C ILE A 67 -0.73 -8.01 10.41
N PHE A 68 0.36 -7.80 9.66
CA PHE A 68 1.40 -8.80 9.45
C PHE A 68 2.00 -9.25 10.78
N ALA A 69 2.50 -8.32 11.59
CA ALA A 69 3.09 -8.58 12.90
C ALA A 69 2.15 -9.35 13.82
N TYR A 70 0.85 -9.02 13.81
CA TYR A 70 -0.16 -9.71 14.61
C TYR A 70 -0.37 -11.17 14.18
N CYS A 71 -0.41 -11.43 12.87
CA CYS A 71 -0.76 -12.75 12.33
C CYS A 71 0.43 -13.74 12.28
N ILE A 72 1.67 -13.26 12.23
CA ILE A 72 2.82 -14.15 12.13
C ILE A 72 3.16 -14.84 13.47
N PRO A 73 3.66 -16.09 13.47
CA PRO A 73 4.07 -16.79 14.68
C PRO A 73 5.17 -16.01 15.44
N ARG A 74 5.05 -15.92 16.76
CA ARG A 74 6.02 -15.21 17.61
C ARG A 74 7.40 -15.85 17.65
N SER A 75 7.50 -17.15 17.36
CA SER A 75 8.75 -17.91 17.34
C SER A 75 9.53 -17.79 16.02
N CYS A 76 8.96 -17.12 15.00
CA CYS A 76 9.55 -17.03 13.68
C CYS A 76 10.04 -15.60 13.42
N ASN A 77 11.24 -15.52 12.85
CA ASN A 77 11.77 -14.28 12.30
C ASN A 77 11.31 -14.13 10.85
N TYR A 78 11.14 -12.89 10.40
CA TYR A 78 10.76 -12.57 9.03
C TYR A 78 11.67 -11.51 8.45
N LEU A 79 12.14 -11.78 7.23
CA LEU A 79 12.80 -10.80 6.38
C LEU A 79 11.88 -10.43 5.21
N VAL A 80 11.35 -9.21 5.27
CA VAL A 80 10.45 -8.66 4.27
C VAL A 80 11.28 -8.00 3.17
N LEU A 81 11.19 -8.51 1.94
CA LEU A 81 11.90 -7.97 0.79
C LEU A 81 10.93 -7.25 -0.15
N VAL A 82 11.33 -6.06 -0.61
CA VAL A 82 10.55 -5.24 -1.55
C VAL A 82 11.46 -4.64 -2.60
N ALA A 83 11.06 -4.67 -3.86
CA ALA A 83 11.66 -3.83 -4.89
C ALA A 83 10.68 -2.71 -5.22
N THR A 84 11.22 -1.53 -5.43
CA THR A 84 10.44 -0.34 -5.72
C THR A 84 11.10 0.50 -6.81
N SER A 85 10.28 1.27 -7.52
CA SER A 85 10.71 2.36 -8.41
C SER A 85 10.46 3.74 -7.79
N GLY A 86 10.14 3.81 -6.48
CA GLY A 86 9.82 5.06 -5.79
C GLY A 86 9.09 4.84 -4.47
N ASP A 87 7.92 5.47 -4.30
CA ASP A 87 7.26 5.62 -2.99
C ASP A 87 6.85 4.32 -2.28
N THR A 88 6.79 3.16 -2.96
CA THR A 88 6.50 1.90 -2.24
C THR A 88 7.59 1.62 -1.20
N GLY A 89 8.85 1.94 -1.51
CA GLY A 89 9.96 1.69 -0.61
C GLY A 89 9.86 2.49 0.67
N SER A 90 9.71 3.82 0.55
CA SER A 90 9.59 4.70 1.71
C SER A 90 8.39 4.30 2.58
N ALA A 91 7.22 4.06 1.98
CA ALA A 91 6.02 3.71 2.72
C ALA A 91 6.13 2.34 3.44
N VAL A 92 6.79 1.35 2.82
CA VAL A 92 7.08 0.06 3.47
C VAL A 92 8.04 0.26 4.64
N LEU A 93 9.17 0.95 4.41
CA LEU A 93 10.19 1.17 5.43
C LEU A 93 9.61 1.90 6.64
N ASP A 94 8.89 3.01 6.41
CA ASP A 94 8.26 3.78 7.47
C ASP A 94 7.26 2.92 8.25
N GLY A 95 6.35 2.22 7.59
CA GLY A 95 5.32 1.41 8.23
C GLY A 95 5.88 0.28 9.11
N PHE A 96 6.86 -0.48 8.63
CA PHE A 96 7.51 -1.54 9.43
C PHE A 96 8.37 -0.98 10.57
N SER A 97 8.89 0.23 10.43
CA SER A 97 9.66 0.90 11.48
C SER A 97 8.82 1.39 12.66
N ARG A 98 7.48 1.45 12.49
CA ARG A 98 6.51 1.87 13.52
C ARG A 98 5.96 0.72 14.35
N LEU A 99 6.39 -0.51 14.07
CA LEU A 99 6.06 -1.67 14.89
C LEU A 99 6.65 -1.53 16.31
N HIS A 100 6.04 -2.23 17.27
CA HIS A 100 6.57 -2.30 18.63
C HIS A 100 7.96 -2.94 18.63
N ASP A 101 8.80 -2.60 19.61
CA ASP A 101 10.19 -3.09 19.69
C ASP A 101 10.28 -4.62 19.65
N THR A 102 9.35 -5.31 20.32
CA THR A 102 9.27 -6.79 20.29
C THR A 102 9.01 -7.35 18.90
N ASP A 103 8.30 -6.62 18.06
CA ASP A 103 8.02 -7.02 16.68
C ASP A 103 9.16 -6.63 15.75
N LYS A 104 9.81 -5.48 15.98
CA LYS A 104 11.00 -5.05 15.21
C LYS A 104 12.19 -5.99 15.39
N GLN A 105 12.32 -6.65 16.56
CA GLN A 105 13.37 -7.65 16.80
C GLN A 105 13.25 -8.91 15.94
N ARG A 106 12.03 -9.23 15.48
CA ARG A 106 11.72 -10.45 14.72
C ARG A 106 11.28 -10.16 13.28
N ILE A 107 11.12 -8.89 12.89
CA ILE A 107 10.69 -8.48 11.55
C ILE A 107 11.67 -7.45 11.01
N ALA A 108 12.50 -7.87 10.07
CA ALA A 108 13.38 -7.02 9.28
C ALA A 108 12.71 -6.69 7.93
N VAL A 109 12.96 -5.49 7.40
CA VAL A 109 12.51 -5.10 6.07
C VAL A 109 13.63 -4.48 5.24
N MET A 110 13.74 -4.91 3.98
CA MET A 110 14.70 -4.42 3.01
C MET A 110 14.01 -3.97 1.73
N SER A 111 14.19 -2.70 1.37
CA SER A 111 13.69 -2.11 0.14
C SER A 111 14.81 -1.89 -0.86
N PHE A 112 14.79 -2.60 -1.97
CA PHE A 112 15.71 -2.49 -3.10
C PHE A 112 15.16 -1.50 -4.13
N PHE A 113 15.99 -0.59 -4.60
CA PHE A 113 15.62 0.37 -5.64
C PHE A 113 16.78 0.59 -6.62
N PRO A 114 16.53 0.91 -7.90
CA PRO A 114 17.59 1.25 -8.83
C PRO A 114 18.25 2.57 -8.39
N GLU A 115 19.56 2.54 -8.15
CA GLU A 115 20.34 3.64 -7.55
C GLU A 115 20.16 4.97 -8.29
N ASP A 116 20.06 4.88 -9.63
CA ASP A 116 19.91 6.01 -10.56
C ASP A 116 18.51 6.04 -11.23
N GLY A 117 17.61 5.11 -10.86
CA GLY A 117 16.30 4.94 -11.49
C GLY A 117 15.12 5.49 -10.68
N VAL A 118 15.39 6.25 -9.62
CA VAL A 118 14.38 6.89 -8.76
C VAL A 118 14.66 8.38 -8.64
N SER A 119 13.62 9.19 -8.39
CA SER A 119 13.82 10.63 -8.22
C SER A 119 14.65 10.94 -6.95
N PRO A 120 15.38 12.08 -6.90
CA PRO A 120 16.14 12.47 -5.73
C PRO A 120 15.30 12.53 -4.44
N ILE A 121 14.06 13.03 -4.54
CA ILE A 121 13.14 13.12 -3.39
C ILE A 121 12.77 11.74 -2.87
N GLN A 122 12.39 10.81 -3.76
CA GLN A 122 12.06 9.43 -3.37
C GLN A 122 13.27 8.71 -2.75
N LYS A 123 14.47 8.92 -3.32
CA LYS A 123 15.71 8.38 -2.76
C LYS A 123 15.98 8.91 -1.36
N SER A 124 15.89 10.23 -1.17
CA SER A 124 16.04 10.88 0.14
C SER A 124 15.01 10.38 1.15
N GLN A 125 13.74 10.18 0.75
CA GLN A 125 12.73 9.58 1.61
C GLN A 125 13.10 8.14 2.02
N MET A 126 13.49 7.28 1.07
CA MET A 126 13.86 5.89 1.39
C MET A 126 15.05 5.81 2.35
N ILE A 127 16.09 6.62 2.12
CA ILE A 127 17.26 6.70 2.99
C ILE A 127 16.86 7.26 4.37
N GLY A 128 16.03 8.31 4.40
CA GLY A 128 15.55 8.93 5.64
C GLY A 128 14.62 8.03 6.46
N CYS A 129 13.93 7.09 5.84
CA CYS A 129 13.08 6.09 6.49
C CYS A 129 13.87 4.90 7.05
N GLN A 130 15.19 4.81 6.86
CA GLN A 130 16.00 3.74 7.44
C GLN A 130 16.01 3.83 8.96
N LYS A 131 15.70 2.72 9.63
CA LYS A 131 15.68 2.58 11.10
C LYS A 131 16.17 1.19 11.50
N GLU A 132 16.13 0.91 12.80
CA GLU A 132 16.61 -0.32 13.45
C GLU A 132 16.32 -1.62 12.69
N ASN A 133 15.11 -1.78 12.15
CA ASN A 133 14.67 -2.97 11.41
C ASN A 133 14.37 -2.71 9.93
N ALA A 134 14.72 -1.54 9.39
CA ALA A 134 14.31 -1.10 8.06
C ALA A 134 15.48 -0.54 7.25
N TRP A 135 15.82 -1.19 6.14
CA TRP A 135 16.95 -0.84 5.30
C TRP A 135 16.57 -0.57 3.84
N SER A 136 17.10 0.50 3.28
CA SER A 136 17.02 0.80 1.85
C SER A 136 18.34 0.41 1.18
N VAL A 137 18.27 -0.27 0.04
CA VAL A 137 19.44 -0.75 -0.72
C VAL A 137 19.36 -0.22 -2.14
N GLY A 138 20.30 0.67 -2.47
CA GLY A 138 20.51 1.14 -3.83
C GLY A 138 21.22 0.10 -4.68
N VAL A 139 20.58 -0.32 -5.77
CA VAL A 139 21.08 -1.34 -6.69
C VAL A 139 21.61 -0.66 -7.95
N LYS A 140 22.86 -0.92 -8.32
CA LYS A 140 23.49 -0.38 -9.54
C LYS A 140 22.98 -1.10 -10.80
N SER A 141 21.68 -1.05 -11.03
CA SER A 141 20.97 -1.66 -12.16
C SER A 141 19.59 -1.00 -12.31
N ASP A 142 18.73 -1.55 -13.16
CA ASP A 142 17.36 -1.08 -13.38
C ASP A 142 16.34 -1.74 -12.42
N PHE A 143 15.09 -1.30 -12.52
CA PHE A 143 14.00 -1.83 -11.71
C PHE A 143 13.66 -3.28 -12.03
N ASP A 144 13.75 -3.69 -13.30
CA ASP A 144 13.44 -5.05 -13.75
C ASP A 144 14.45 -6.07 -13.20
N PHE A 145 15.72 -5.68 -13.09
CA PHE A 145 16.73 -6.43 -12.39
C PHE A 145 16.37 -6.61 -10.92
N CYS A 146 15.96 -5.54 -10.21
CA CYS A 146 15.55 -5.63 -8.81
C CYS A 146 14.39 -6.62 -8.62
N GLN A 147 13.38 -6.57 -9.50
CA GLN A 147 12.26 -7.52 -9.46
C GLN A 147 12.70 -8.96 -9.75
N THR A 148 13.55 -9.16 -10.76
CA THR A 148 14.07 -10.47 -11.15
C THR A 148 14.95 -11.07 -10.05
N ALA A 149 15.82 -10.27 -9.43
CA ALA A 149 16.66 -10.68 -8.33
C ALA A 149 15.82 -11.14 -7.13
N MET A 150 14.78 -10.38 -6.76
CA MET A 150 13.86 -10.81 -5.71
C MET A 150 13.20 -12.15 -6.05
N LYS A 151 12.64 -12.31 -7.26
CA LYS A 151 12.03 -13.58 -7.67
C LYS A 151 13.00 -14.75 -7.50
N LYS A 152 14.26 -14.58 -7.93
CA LYS A 152 15.31 -15.59 -7.77
C LYS A 152 15.61 -15.91 -6.30
N ILE A 153 15.62 -14.92 -5.41
CA ILE A 153 15.81 -15.12 -3.97
C ILE A 153 14.67 -15.97 -3.40
N PHE A 154 13.41 -15.66 -3.75
CA PHE A 154 12.24 -16.39 -3.27
C PHE A 154 12.15 -17.82 -3.82
N THR A 155 12.65 -18.08 -5.03
CA THR A 155 12.63 -19.42 -5.64
C THR A 155 13.86 -20.26 -5.33
N ASN A 156 14.87 -19.71 -4.64
CA ASN A 156 16.06 -20.44 -4.24
C ASN A 156 15.78 -21.22 -2.93
N SER A 157 15.38 -22.49 -3.08
CA SER A 157 15.08 -23.37 -1.95
C SER A 157 16.26 -23.54 -0.99
N ASP A 158 17.49 -23.62 -1.49
CA ASP A 158 18.68 -23.82 -0.67
C ASP A 158 18.94 -22.60 0.23
N TYR A 159 18.80 -21.39 -0.34
CA TYR A 159 18.96 -20.15 0.41
C TYR A 159 17.83 -19.96 1.44
N THR A 160 16.58 -20.21 1.07
CA THR A 160 15.45 -20.11 2.01
C THR A 160 15.53 -21.16 3.12
N GLY A 161 16.00 -22.37 2.81
CA GLY A 161 16.25 -23.43 3.79
C GLY A 161 17.36 -23.04 4.76
N TYR A 162 18.48 -22.50 4.24
CA TYR A 162 19.57 -21.97 5.05
C TYR A 162 19.08 -20.89 6.03
N LEU A 163 18.30 -19.90 5.57
CA LEU A 163 17.74 -18.86 6.44
C LEU A 163 16.83 -19.42 7.54
N THR A 164 16.05 -20.45 7.20
CA THR A 164 15.13 -21.09 8.14
C THR A 164 15.91 -21.87 9.21
N VAL A 165 16.93 -22.63 8.82
CA VAL A 165 17.69 -23.50 9.74
C VAL A 165 18.65 -22.69 10.62
N GLU A 166 19.42 -21.77 10.03
CA GLU A 166 20.47 -21.04 10.75
C GLU A 166 19.94 -19.84 11.54
N TYR A 167 18.89 -19.18 11.04
CA TYR A 167 18.40 -17.92 11.61
C TYR A 167 16.93 -17.95 12.03
N GLY A 168 16.24 -19.09 11.91
CA GLY A 168 14.81 -19.18 12.18
C GLY A 168 13.98 -18.19 11.35
N THR A 169 14.47 -17.81 10.16
CA THR A 169 13.97 -16.67 9.39
C THR A 169 13.27 -17.13 8.12
N ALA A 170 12.03 -16.70 7.94
CA ALA A 170 11.27 -16.86 6.71
C ALA A 170 11.33 -15.58 5.85
N LEU A 171 11.29 -15.74 4.53
CA LEU A 171 11.16 -14.60 3.62
C LEU A 171 9.68 -14.23 3.42
N ALA A 172 9.40 -12.94 3.35
CA ALA A 172 8.09 -12.40 3.00
C ALA A 172 8.23 -11.23 2.02
N ALA A 173 7.17 -10.94 1.25
CA ALA A 173 7.15 -9.82 0.32
C ALA A 173 5.99 -8.86 0.62
N ALA A 174 6.23 -7.56 0.49
CA ALA A 174 5.20 -6.51 0.60
C ALA A 174 4.84 -5.89 -0.77
N ASN A 175 4.60 -6.74 -1.76
CA ASN A 175 4.23 -6.35 -3.12
C ASN A 175 2.75 -5.97 -3.26
N SER A 176 2.39 -5.30 -4.37
CA SER A 176 1.04 -4.73 -4.58
C SER A 176 -0.07 -5.77 -4.79
N ILE A 177 0.28 -7.05 -4.93
CA ILE A 177 -0.68 -8.15 -5.09
C ILE A 177 -1.26 -8.57 -3.73
N ASN A 178 -0.60 -8.21 -2.62
CA ASN A 178 -1.06 -8.57 -1.28
C ASN A 178 -2.43 -7.96 -0.97
N TRP A 179 -3.39 -8.80 -0.55
CA TRP A 179 -4.75 -8.38 -0.20
C TRP A 179 -4.79 -7.34 0.92
N ALA A 180 -3.86 -7.41 1.89
CA ALA A 180 -3.72 -6.43 2.96
C ALA A 180 -3.25 -5.06 2.45
N ARG A 181 -2.77 -4.94 1.20
CA ARG A 181 -2.56 -3.65 0.54
C ARG A 181 -3.77 -3.16 -0.25
N LEU A 182 -4.56 -4.07 -0.84
CA LEU A 182 -5.71 -3.69 -1.65
C LEU A 182 -6.89 -3.27 -0.77
N LEU A 183 -7.19 -4.04 0.27
CA LEU A 183 -8.39 -3.86 1.08
C LEU A 183 -8.45 -2.46 1.77
N PRO A 184 -7.38 -1.91 2.35
CA PRO A 184 -7.41 -0.55 2.90
C PRO A 184 -7.73 0.52 1.87
N GLN A 185 -7.38 0.29 0.60
CA GLN A 185 -7.65 1.24 -0.47
C GLN A 185 -9.14 1.35 -0.80
N VAL A 186 -9.92 0.30 -0.53
CA VAL A 186 -11.39 0.32 -0.69
C VAL A 186 -12.01 1.34 0.28
N VAL A 187 -11.42 1.49 1.46
CA VAL A 187 -11.95 2.32 2.54
C VAL A 187 -11.93 3.81 2.17
N TYR A 188 -10.85 4.33 1.58
CA TYR A 188 -10.81 5.75 1.24
C TYR A 188 -11.76 6.12 0.09
N HIS A 189 -12.09 5.18 -0.82
CA HIS A 189 -13.12 5.41 -1.85
C HIS A 189 -14.51 5.55 -1.24
N ALA A 190 -14.83 4.66 -0.28
CA ALA A 190 -16.08 4.78 0.47
C ALA A 190 -16.12 6.04 1.34
N SER A 191 -15.00 6.38 2.00
CA SER A 191 -14.86 7.60 2.80
C SER A 191 -15.06 8.85 1.95
N ALA A 192 -14.48 8.90 0.75
CA ALA A 192 -14.61 10.03 -0.17
C ALA A 192 -16.07 10.27 -0.58
N TYR A 193 -16.82 9.20 -0.85
CA TYR A 193 -18.25 9.29 -1.13
C TYR A 193 -19.03 9.89 0.04
N LEU A 194 -18.77 9.38 1.26
CA LEU A 194 -19.41 9.88 2.47
C LEU A 194 -19.02 11.34 2.78
N ASP A 195 -17.79 11.74 2.49
CA ASP A 195 -17.34 13.12 2.59
C ASP A 195 -18.16 14.05 1.70
N LEU A 196 -18.43 13.66 0.44
CA LEU A 196 -19.26 14.45 -0.49
C LEU A 196 -20.71 14.56 0.00
N VAL A 197 -21.27 13.47 0.55
CA VAL A 197 -22.61 13.47 1.14
C VAL A 197 -22.66 14.39 2.37
N HIS A 198 -21.68 14.28 3.26
CA HIS A 198 -21.62 15.08 4.49
C HIS A 198 -21.42 16.58 4.20
N GLN A 199 -20.70 16.92 3.13
CA GLN A 199 -20.53 18.29 2.66
C GLN A 199 -21.75 18.85 1.93
N GLY A 200 -22.81 18.05 1.70
CA GLY A 200 -24.01 18.47 0.98
C GLY A 200 -23.78 18.68 -0.53
N ILE A 201 -22.69 18.16 -1.08
CA ILE A 201 -22.38 18.24 -2.52
C ILE A 201 -23.28 17.28 -3.30
N ILE A 202 -23.57 16.13 -2.73
CA ILE A 202 -24.45 15.10 -3.27
C ILE A 202 -25.37 14.56 -2.16
N THR A 203 -26.48 13.93 -2.53
CA THR A 203 -27.33 13.18 -1.62
C THR A 203 -26.90 11.71 -1.58
N PHE A 204 -27.13 11.02 -0.46
CA PHE A 204 -26.88 9.58 -0.38
C PHE A 204 -27.68 8.82 -1.45
N GLY A 205 -27.00 8.05 -2.29
CA GLY A 205 -27.55 7.37 -3.45
C GLY A 205 -27.18 8.03 -4.79
N ASP A 206 -26.79 9.30 -4.80
CA ASP A 206 -26.38 9.99 -6.02
C ASP A 206 -25.09 9.38 -6.58
N PRO A 207 -25.00 9.15 -7.90
CA PRO A 207 -23.82 8.55 -8.50
C PRO A 207 -22.66 9.54 -8.61
N VAL A 208 -21.44 9.06 -8.34
CA VAL A 208 -20.19 9.78 -8.60
C VAL A 208 -19.35 9.06 -9.65
N ASP A 209 -18.59 9.82 -10.43
CA ASP A 209 -17.51 9.27 -11.26
C ASP A 209 -16.18 9.49 -10.53
N ILE A 210 -15.26 8.55 -10.66
CA ILE A 210 -13.93 8.64 -10.07
C ILE A 210 -12.87 8.50 -11.15
N CYS A 211 -11.85 9.34 -11.09
CA CYS A 211 -10.72 9.32 -12.01
C CYS A 211 -9.43 9.02 -11.23
N ILE A 212 -8.71 7.99 -11.65
CA ILE A 212 -7.56 7.47 -10.91
C ILE A 212 -6.35 7.40 -11.86
N PRO A 213 -5.27 8.15 -11.56
CA PRO A 213 -3.96 7.93 -12.18
C PRO A 213 -3.50 6.50 -11.90
N THR A 214 -3.44 5.67 -12.93
CA THR A 214 -3.34 4.20 -12.78
C THR A 214 -2.06 3.66 -13.42
N GLY A 215 -1.24 2.99 -12.60
CA GLY A 215 -0.13 2.13 -13.03
C GLY A 215 -0.49 0.66 -12.82
N ASN A 216 -0.08 0.05 -11.69
CA ASN A 216 -0.29 -1.36 -11.37
C ASN A 216 -1.74 -1.77 -11.00
N PHE A 217 -2.75 -1.01 -11.44
CA PHE A 217 -4.19 -1.31 -11.29
C PHE A 217 -4.80 -1.40 -9.88
N GLY A 218 -4.00 -1.48 -8.81
CA GLY A 218 -4.51 -1.70 -7.45
C GLY A 218 -5.52 -0.64 -6.94
N ASN A 219 -5.26 0.64 -7.16
CA ASN A 219 -6.15 1.71 -6.68
C ASN A 219 -7.51 1.70 -7.40
N ILE A 220 -7.51 1.59 -8.73
CA ILE A 220 -8.77 1.51 -9.49
C ILE A 220 -9.53 0.21 -9.21
N LEU A 221 -8.83 -0.90 -8.98
CA LEU A 221 -9.44 -2.16 -8.55
C LEU A 221 -10.11 -2.01 -7.18
N ALA A 222 -9.48 -1.32 -6.23
CA ALA A 222 -10.09 -1.04 -4.92
C ALA A 222 -11.38 -0.20 -5.05
N ALA A 223 -11.40 0.72 -6.01
CA ALA A 223 -12.57 1.52 -6.34
C ALA A 223 -13.71 0.69 -6.97
N LEU A 224 -13.36 -0.27 -7.84
CA LEU A 224 -14.30 -1.25 -8.37
C LEU A 224 -14.87 -2.13 -7.24
N TYR A 225 -14.06 -2.54 -6.27
CA TYR A 225 -14.57 -3.23 -5.09
C TYR A 225 -15.52 -2.36 -4.27
N ALA A 226 -15.20 -1.09 -4.02
CA ALA A 226 -16.10 -0.17 -3.34
C ALA A 226 -17.45 -0.06 -4.07
N LYS A 227 -17.42 0.00 -5.41
CA LYS A 227 -18.62 -0.02 -6.26
C LYS A 227 -19.44 -1.30 -6.07
N VAL A 228 -18.80 -2.47 -6.13
CA VAL A 228 -19.46 -3.77 -5.94
C VAL A 228 -20.01 -3.93 -4.51
N MET A 229 -19.37 -3.29 -3.53
CA MET A 229 -19.84 -3.23 -2.14
C MET A 229 -21.03 -2.28 -1.91
N GLY A 230 -21.51 -1.60 -2.96
CA GLY A 230 -22.71 -0.77 -2.94
C GLY A 230 -22.47 0.75 -2.88
N ILE A 231 -21.21 1.21 -2.94
CA ILE A 231 -20.97 2.65 -3.07
C ILE A 231 -21.43 3.12 -4.47
N PRO A 232 -22.25 4.19 -4.59
CA PRO A 232 -22.79 4.67 -5.88
C PRO A 232 -21.74 5.26 -6.84
N ILE A 233 -20.84 4.42 -7.35
CA ILE A 233 -19.83 4.80 -8.34
C ILE A 233 -20.35 4.45 -9.73
N ARG A 234 -20.56 5.46 -10.58
CA ARG A 234 -21.02 5.27 -11.96
C ARG A 234 -19.88 4.85 -12.87
N LYS A 235 -18.84 5.68 -13.03
CA LYS A 235 -17.63 5.35 -13.82
C LYS A 235 -16.36 5.31 -12.98
N CYS A 236 -15.51 4.33 -13.25
CA CYS A 236 -14.11 4.32 -12.85
C CYS A 236 -13.26 4.65 -14.07
N ILE A 237 -12.65 5.84 -14.09
CA ILE A 237 -11.85 6.35 -15.20
C ILE A 237 -10.38 6.02 -14.93
N CYS A 238 -9.80 5.17 -15.79
CA CYS A 238 -8.38 4.84 -15.77
C CYS A 238 -7.60 5.94 -16.50
N ALA A 239 -6.85 6.75 -15.77
CA ALA A 239 -5.97 7.75 -16.35
C ALA A 239 -4.54 7.19 -16.44
N SER A 240 -4.04 6.96 -17.66
CA SER A 240 -2.67 6.54 -17.92
C SER A 240 -1.80 7.72 -18.36
N ASN A 241 -0.48 7.59 -18.18
CA ASN A 241 0.51 8.49 -18.76
C ASN A 241 0.95 7.95 -20.14
N GLU A 242 2.15 8.31 -20.60
CA GLU A 242 2.75 7.79 -21.85
C GLU A 242 2.84 6.26 -21.87
N ASN A 243 2.96 5.61 -20.71
CA ASN A 243 2.77 4.17 -20.59
C ASN A 243 1.26 3.87 -20.50
N ASN A 244 0.67 3.60 -21.65
CA ASN A 244 -0.78 3.53 -21.87
C ASN A 244 -1.29 2.10 -22.11
N VAL A 245 -0.53 1.05 -21.75
CA VAL A 245 -0.92 -0.36 -21.94
C VAL A 245 -2.33 -0.66 -21.42
N LEU A 246 -2.71 -0.11 -20.27
CA LEU A 246 -4.06 -0.27 -19.72
C LEU A 246 -5.14 0.47 -20.54
N THR A 247 -4.81 1.63 -21.09
CA THR A 247 -5.73 2.36 -21.97
C THR A 247 -5.96 1.57 -23.25
N ASP A 248 -4.91 1.03 -23.85
CA ASP A 248 -4.99 0.25 -25.08
C ASP A 248 -5.75 -1.05 -24.83
N PHE A 249 -5.50 -1.74 -23.72
CA PHE A 249 -6.27 -2.89 -23.30
C PHE A 249 -7.76 -2.58 -23.11
N ILE A 250 -8.11 -1.49 -22.41
CA ILE A 250 -9.52 -1.12 -22.19
C ILE A 250 -10.22 -0.76 -23.52
N ARG A 251 -9.50 -0.15 -24.47
CA ARG A 251 -10.05 0.27 -25.76
C ARG A 251 -10.18 -0.87 -26.77
N THR A 252 -9.21 -1.79 -26.78
CA THR A 252 -9.05 -2.79 -27.85
C THR A 252 -9.32 -4.21 -27.40
N GLY A 253 -9.24 -4.49 -26.10
CA GLY A 253 -9.26 -5.84 -25.52
C GLY A 253 -7.93 -6.59 -25.61
N ILE A 254 -6.87 -5.98 -26.15
CA ILE A 254 -5.55 -6.60 -26.34
C ILE A 254 -4.58 -6.11 -25.27
N TYR A 255 -3.91 -7.05 -24.59
CA TYR A 255 -2.86 -6.77 -23.61
C TYR A 255 -1.53 -7.26 -24.17
N ASP A 256 -0.66 -6.32 -24.53
CA ASP A 256 0.69 -6.53 -25.09
C ASP A 256 1.70 -5.74 -24.25
#